data_AF-A0A933AQX0-F1
#
_entry.id   AF-A0A933AQX0-F1
#
_cell.length_a   1.000
_cell.length_b   1.000
_cell.length_c   1.000
_cell.angle_alpha   90.00
_cell.angle_beta   90.00
_cell.angle_gamma   90.00
#
_symmetry.space_group_name_H-M   'P 1'
#
loop_
_entity.id
_entity.type
_entity.pdbx_description
1 polymer ?
#
loop_
_entity_poly.entity_id
_entity_poly.type
_entity_poly.pdbx_seq_one_letter_code
_entity_poly.pdbx_strand_id
1 'polypeptide(L)'
;MIPIKLQLRNFLCYRDNVLPLVFEGMHVLCLSGDNGHGKTALLDAITWALWGKARVSGDGRGRVSDDELIHFGRTEMEVEFEFALAGDLYRVIRKHGYQRGPKRVQSVGALEFQILGDPEFRSITGNTKHETQRKINEVLR
;
A
#
# COMPACT_ATOMS: atom_id res chain seq x y z
N MET A 1 -13.67 9.40 -0.46
CA MET A 1 -12.19 9.34 -0.53
C MET A 1 -11.74 9.74 -1.92
N ILE A 2 -10.73 10.61 -2.03
CA ILE A 2 -10.14 11.05 -3.31
C ILE A 2 -8.63 10.73 -3.27
N PRO A 3 -8.08 9.90 -4.17
CA PRO A 3 -6.64 9.63 -4.23
C PRO A 3 -5.84 10.91 -4.53
N ILE A 4 -4.67 11.06 -3.91
CA ILE A 4 -3.77 12.22 -4.09
C ILE A 4 -2.41 11.79 -4.59
N LYS A 5 -1.81 10.75 -3.98
CA LYS A 5 -0.49 10.24 -4.37
C LYS A 5 -0.40 8.74 -4.09
N LEU A 6 0.24 7.99 -4.99
CA LEU A 6 0.62 6.60 -4.78
C LEU A 6 2.11 6.44 -5.07
N GLN A 7 2.86 5.95 -4.10
CA GLN A 7 4.27 5.62 -4.25
C GLN A 7 4.50 4.16 -3.90
N LEU A 8 5.30 3.49 -4.72
CA LEU A 8 5.51 2.05 -4.70
C LEU A 8 7.01 1.77 -4.62
N ARG A 9 7.36 0.77 -3.81
CA ARG A 9 8.71 0.23 -3.76
C ARG A 9 8.64 -1.28 -3.68
N ASN A 10 9.25 -1.95 -4.67
CA ASN A 10 9.34 -3.41 -4.75
C ASN A 10 7.97 -4.13 -4.64
N PHE A 11 6.91 -3.55 -5.21
CA PHE A 11 5.55 -4.11 -5.19
C PHE A 11 5.20 -4.70 -6.55
N LEU A 12 5.03 -6.03 -6.64
CA LEU A 12 4.74 -6.78 -7.86
C LEU A 12 5.71 -6.43 -9.00
N CYS A 13 5.24 -5.83 -10.11
CA CYS A 13 6.10 -5.42 -11.22
C CYS A 13 6.82 -4.07 -10.99
N TYR A 14 6.41 -3.31 -9.98
CA TYR A 14 7.01 -2.02 -9.64
C TYR A 14 8.26 -2.23 -8.79
N ARG A 15 9.39 -1.77 -9.31
CA ARG A 15 10.71 -1.91 -8.67
C ARG A 15 10.91 -0.82 -7.62
N ASP A 16 12.14 -0.72 -7.14
CA ASP A 16 12.60 0.45 -6.42
C ASP A 16 12.76 1.66 -7.37
N ASN A 17 12.70 2.87 -6.82
CA ASN A 17 12.86 4.16 -7.54
C ASN A 17 11.82 4.43 -8.65
N VAL A 18 10.60 3.89 -8.50
CA VAL A 18 9.48 4.28 -9.38
C VAL A 18 8.98 5.66 -8.96
N LEU A 19 8.74 6.54 -9.94
CA LEU A 19 8.18 7.86 -9.69
C LEU A 19 6.77 7.74 -9.05
N PRO A 20 6.43 8.59 -8.06
CA PRO A 20 5.09 8.63 -7.51
C PRO A 20 4.05 8.92 -8.60
N LEU A 21 2.92 8.21 -8.54
CA LEU A 21 1.73 8.55 -9.31
C LEU A 21 0.97 9.63 -8.54
N VAL A 22 1.03 10.86 -9.04
CA VAL A 22 0.29 12.02 -8.50
C VAL A 22 -1.08 12.06 -9.15
N PHE A 23 -2.14 12.10 -8.35
CA PHE A 23 -3.55 12.12 -8.79
C PHE A 23 -4.16 13.52 -8.80
N GLU A 24 -3.50 14.49 -8.19
CA GLU A 24 -4.00 15.86 -8.06
C GLU A 24 -4.33 16.47 -9.45
N GLY A 25 -5.51 17.06 -9.56
CA GLY A 25 -6.03 17.62 -10.81
C GLY A 25 -6.61 16.61 -11.80
N MET A 26 -6.54 15.29 -11.53
CA MET A 26 -7.17 14.28 -12.39
C MET A 26 -8.60 13.96 -11.96
N HIS A 27 -9.57 14.31 -12.80
CA HIS A 27 -10.98 13.95 -12.60
C HIS A 27 -11.32 12.55 -13.11
N VAL A 28 -10.64 12.10 -14.17
CA VAL A 28 -10.82 10.79 -14.79
C VAL A 28 -9.45 10.24 -15.14
N LEU A 29 -9.19 8.99 -14.73
CA LEU A 29 -7.96 8.27 -15.05
C LEU A 29 -8.30 7.00 -15.84
N CYS A 30 -7.64 6.81 -16.99
CA CYS A 30 -7.71 5.58 -17.76
C CYS A 30 -6.37 4.83 -17.65
N LEU A 31 -6.41 3.61 -17.10
CA LEU A 31 -5.25 2.71 -17.10
C LEU A 31 -5.33 1.83 -18.35
N SER A 32 -4.46 2.08 -19.33
CA SER A 32 -4.37 1.33 -20.59
C SER A 32 -2.97 0.72 -20.80
N GLY A 33 -2.87 -0.27 -21.67
CA GLY A 33 -1.64 -1.01 -21.97
C GLY A 33 -1.85 -2.52 -21.98
N ASP A 34 -0.80 -3.29 -22.25
CA ASP A 34 -0.90 -4.74 -22.41
C ASP A 34 -1.04 -5.51 -21.09
N ASN A 35 -1.47 -6.76 -21.19
CA ASN A 35 -1.52 -7.66 -20.04
C ASN A 35 -0.12 -7.82 -19.43
N GLY A 36 -0.03 -7.77 -18.10
CA GLY A 36 1.24 -7.84 -17.38
C GLY A 36 1.95 -6.50 -17.15
N HIS A 37 1.49 -5.38 -17.72
CA HIS A 37 2.11 -4.05 -17.55
C HIS A 37 1.81 -3.36 -16.20
N GLY A 38 1.24 -4.08 -15.21
CA GLY A 38 1.08 -3.54 -13.86
C GLY A 38 -0.19 -2.74 -13.57
N LYS A 39 -1.12 -2.61 -14.53
CA LYS A 39 -2.39 -1.89 -14.32
C LYS A 39 -3.17 -2.36 -13.08
N THR A 40 -3.40 -3.67 -12.96
CA THR A 40 -4.05 -4.26 -11.78
C THR A 40 -3.20 -4.12 -10.52
N ALA A 41 -1.87 -4.13 -10.65
CA ALA A 41 -0.96 -3.97 -9.53
C ALA A 41 -1.06 -2.57 -8.88
N LEU A 42 -1.40 -1.52 -9.63
CA LEU A 42 -1.69 -0.19 -9.06
C LEU A 42 -2.94 -0.23 -8.15
N LEU A 43 -3.99 -0.91 -8.60
CA LEU A 43 -5.22 -1.07 -7.82
C LEU A 43 -4.98 -1.97 -6.59
N ASP A 44 -4.26 -3.08 -6.78
CA ASP A 44 -3.84 -3.97 -5.69
C ASP A 44 -3.03 -3.22 -4.64
N ALA A 45 -2.15 -2.29 -5.04
CA ALA A 45 -1.35 -1.51 -4.11
C ALA A 45 -2.22 -0.59 -3.23
N ILE A 46 -3.21 0.09 -3.81
CA ILE A 46 -4.14 0.95 -3.06
C ILE A 46 -4.93 0.10 -2.04
N THR A 47 -5.52 -1.01 -2.48
CA THR A 47 -6.30 -1.86 -1.58
C THR A 47 -5.41 -2.51 -0.51
N TRP A 48 -4.18 -2.86 -0.87
CA TRP A 48 -3.21 -3.43 0.05
C TRP A 48 -2.74 -2.40 1.08
N ALA A 49 -2.44 -1.16 0.69
CA ALA A 49 -2.11 -0.09 1.63
C ALA A 49 -3.22 0.11 2.66
N LEU A 50 -4.46 0.28 2.21
CA LEU A 50 -5.61 0.60 3.07
C LEU A 50 -6.02 -0.58 3.97
N TRP A 51 -6.14 -1.79 3.43
CA TRP A 51 -6.76 -2.91 4.16
C TRP A 51 -5.84 -4.11 4.39
N GLY A 52 -4.59 -4.04 3.92
CA GLY A 52 -3.70 -5.19 3.88
C GLY A 52 -4.27 -6.30 3.03
N LYS A 53 -5.04 -5.97 1.98
CA LYS A 53 -5.66 -6.93 1.04
C LYS A 53 -5.35 -6.59 -0.40
N ALA A 54 -4.73 -7.54 -1.10
CA ALA A 54 -4.63 -7.57 -2.55
C ALA A 54 -5.60 -8.63 -3.12
N ARG A 55 -5.53 -8.84 -4.44
CA ARG A 55 -6.33 -9.84 -5.19
C ARG A 55 -6.37 -11.25 -4.58
N VAL A 56 -7.39 -12.00 -5.00
CA VAL A 56 -7.52 -13.44 -4.77
C VAL A 56 -6.54 -14.18 -5.69
N SER A 57 -5.94 -15.26 -5.20
CA SER A 57 -5.09 -16.12 -5.99
C SER A 57 -5.89 -16.78 -7.12
N GLY A 58 -5.29 -16.86 -8.32
CA GLY A 58 -5.93 -17.45 -9.50
C GLY A 58 -6.16 -18.97 -9.39
N ASP A 59 -5.57 -19.63 -8.40
CA ASP A 59 -5.69 -21.07 -8.15
C ASP A 59 -6.82 -21.44 -7.15
N GLY A 60 -7.63 -20.46 -6.73
CA GLY A 60 -8.75 -20.67 -5.81
C GLY A 60 -8.34 -20.95 -4.36
N ARG A 61 -7.04 -20.87 -4.01
CA ARG A 61 -6.53 -21.16 -2.66
C ARG A 61 -6.72 -20.02 -1.65
N GLY A 62 -7.46 -18.97 -2.02
CA GLY A 62 -7.74 -17.82 -1.16
C GLY A 62 -6.94 -16.59 -1.56
N ARG A 63 -6.63 -15.71 -0.60
CA ARG A 63 -5.93 -14.45 -0.89
C ARG A 63 -4.45 -14.70 -1.17
N VAL A 64 -3.89 -13.93 -2.12
CA VAL A 64 -2.44 -13.88 -2.36
C VAL A 64 -1.74 -13.49 -1.05
N SER A 65 -0.69 -14.22 -0.68
CA SER A 65 0.08 -13.91 0.53
C SER A 65 0.86 -12.61 0.34
N ASP A 66 1.13 -11.88 1.43
CA ASP A 66 1.90 -10.64 1.32
C ASP A 66 3.32 -10.87 0.78
N ASP A 67 3.90 -12.07 0.98
CA ASP A 67 5.22 -12.43 0.43
C ASP A 67 5.21 -12.51 -1.11
N GLU A 68 4.10 -12.95 -1.71
CA GLU A 68 3.93 -13.03 -3.16
C GLU A 68 3.74 -11.64 -3.82
N LEU A 69 3.46 -10.61 -3.03
CA LEU A 69 3.37 -9.24 -3.51
C LEU A 69 4.75 -8.57 -3.63
N ILE A 70 5.77 -9.12 -2.98
CA ILE A 70 7.14 -8.58 -3.05
C ILE A 70 7.71 -8.84 -4.45
N HIS A 71 8.32 -7.79 -5.05
CA HIS A 71 8.99 -7.91 -6.34
C HIS A 71 10.02 -9.04 -6.33
N PHE A 72 10.07 -9.80 -7.42
CA PHE A 72 10.98 -10.93 -7.54
C PHE A 72 12.44 -10.53 -7.24
N GLY A 73 13.11 -11.33 -6.40
CA GLY A 73 14.48 -11.06 -5.96
C GLY A 73 14.61 -10.00 -4.86
N ARG A 74 13.50 -9.49 -4.31
CA ARG A 74 13.48 -8.58 -3.15
C ARG A 74 12.95 -9.28 -1.91
N THR A 75 13.25 -8.70 -0.75
CA THR A 75 12.89 -9.22 0.57
C THR A 75 11.90 -8.33 1.32
N GLU A 76 11.59 -7.16 0.75
CA GLU A 76 10.67 -6.20 1.32
C GLU A 76 10.00 -5.37 0.22
N MET A 77 8.83 -4.83 0.56
CA MET A 77 8.04 -3.94 -0.25
C MET A 77 7.39 -2.86 0.61
N GLU A 78 7.01 -1.77 -0.03
CA GLU A 78 6.38 -0.63 0.61
C GLU A 78 5.39 0.04 -0.35
N VAL A 79 4.24 0.41 0.20
CA VAL A 79 3.25 1.24 -0.48
C VAL A 79 2.91 2.41 0.42
N GLU A 80 3.11 3.62 -0.11
CA GLU A 80 2.65 4.87 0.47
C GLU A 80 1.46 5.38 -0.36
N PHE A 81 0.33 5.60 0.31
CA PHE A 81 -0.88 6.08 -0.32
C PHE A 81 -1.42 7.30 0.42
N GLU A 82 -1.56 8.40 -0.30
CA GLU A 82 -2.16 9.65 0.17
C GLU A 82 -3.55 9.83 -0.43
N PHE A 83 -4.51 10.23 0.40
CA PHE A 83 -5.88 10.48 -0.02
C PHE A 83 -6.53 11.59 0.79
N ALA A 84 -7.42 12.35 0.14
CA ALA A 84 -8.29 13.31 0.80
C ALA A 84 -9.62 12.66 1.20
N LEU A 85 -10.11 12.99 2.40
CA LEU A 85 -11.40 12.56 2.90
C LEU A 85 -11.96 13.57 3.90
N ALA A 86 -13.21 13.99 3.70
CA ALA A 86 -13.92 14.91 4.59
C ALA A 86 -13.16 16.24 4.88
N GLY A 87 -12.34 16.71 3.94
CA GLY A 87 -11.54 17.94 4.08
C GLY A 87 -10.12 17.73 4.63
N ASP A 88 -9.82 16.54 5.14
CA ASP A 88 -8.48 16.19 5.65
C ASP A 88 -7.67 15.42 4.60
N LEU A 89 -6.34 15.57 4.64
CA LEU A 89 -5.41 14.77 3.86
C LEU A 89 -4.76 13.70 4.75
N TYR A 90 -4.88 12.45 4.34
CA TYR A 90 -4.35 11.29 5.05
C TYR A 90 -3.22 10.64 4.26
N ARG A 91 -2.29 10.01 4.98
CA ARG A 91 -1.25 9.15 4.42
C ARG A 91 -1.21 7.82 5.15
N VAL A 92 -1.25 6.74 4.39
CA VAL A 92 -1.03 5.37 4.88
C VAL A 92 0.29 4.87 4.30
N ILE A 93 1.19 4.42 5.17
CA ILE A 93 2.43 3.75 4.76
C ILE A 93 2.35 2.31 5.26
N ARG A 94 2.35 1.35 4.34
CA ARG A 94 2.37 -0.07 4.69
C ARG A 94 3.64 -0.70 4.15
N LYS A 95 4.37 -1.37 5.04
CA LYS A 95 5.60 -2.10 4.74
C LYS A 95 5.43 -3.56 5.08
N HIS A 96 5.95 -4.43 4.21
CA HIS A 96 6.02 -5.86 4.45
C HIS A 96 7.33 -6.40 3.92
N GLY A 97 7.89 -7.37 4.63
CA GLY A 97 9.09 -8.07 4.22
C GLY A 97 9.29 -9.32 5.04
N TYR A 98 10.36 -10.01 4.75
CA TYR A 98 10.76 -11.18 5.50
C TYR A 98 12.27 -11.22 5.69
N GLN A 99 12.70 -11.64 6.88
CA GLN A 99 14.09 -11.93 7.17
C GLN A 99 14.32 -13.44 7.15
N ARG A 100 15.32 -13.88 6.39
CA ARG A 100 15.73 -15.28 6.36
C ARG A 100 16.75 -15.52 7.46
N GLY A 101 16.32 -16.12 8.56
CA GLY A 101 17.21 -16.63 9.60
C GLY A 101 17.68 -18.06 9.30
N PRO A 102 18.69 -18.57 10.02
CA PRO A 102 19.26 -19.91 9.79
C PRO A 102 18.29 -21.07 10.03
N LYS A 103 17.15 -20.84 10.71
CA LYS A 103 16.15 -21.89 11.01
C LYS A 103 14.72 -21.53 10.60
N ARG A 104 14.37 -20.25 10.41
CA ARG A 104 13.01 -19.78 10.08
C ARG A 104 13.02 -18.48 9.30
N VAL A 105 12.00 -18.33 8.45
CA VAL A 105 11.63 -17.06 7.82
C VAL A 105 10.71 -16.31 8.78
N GLN A 106 11.10 -15.08 9.14
CA GLN A 106 10.28 -14.20 9.99
C GLN A 106 9.71 -13.08 9.14
N SER A 107 8.38 -12.98 9.09
CA SER A 107 7.71 -11.83 8.48
C SER A 107 7.89 -10.59 9.37
N VAL A 108 8.24 -9.49 8.75
CA VAL A 108 8.42 -8.17 9.35
C VAL A 108 7.63 -7.14 8.56
N GLY A 109 7.25 -6.03 9.18
CA GLY A 109 6.56 -4.96 8.47
C GLY A 109 6.06 -3.88 9.40
N ALA A 110 5.53 -2.81 8.84
CA ALA A 110 5.00 -1.66 9.57
C ALA A 110 3.68 -1.21 8.94
N LEU A 111 2.85 -0.56 9.75
CA LEU A 111 1.66 0.12 9.30
C LEU A 111 1.59 1.47 10.03
N GLU A 112 1.75 2.53 9.27
CA GLU A 112 1.70 3.90 9.75
C GLU A 112 0.48 4.60 9.16
N PHE A 113 -0.14 5.45 9.96
CA PHE A 113 -1.26 6.27 9.55
C PHE A 113 -1.03 7.70 10.01
N GLN A 114 -1.10 8.63 9.08
CA GLN A 114 -0.76 10.03 9.28
C GLN A 114 -1.87 10.91 8.72
N ILE A 115 -2.02 12.10 9.28
CA ILE A 115 -2.91 13.16 8.80
C ILE A 115 -2.08 14.42 8.59
N LEU A 116 -2.33 15.15 7.51
CA LEU A 116 -1.70 16.43 7.26
C LEU A 116 -2.18 17.44 8.31
N GLY A 117 -1.23 18.01 9.06
CA GLY A 117 -1.43 19.18 9.87
C GLY A 117 -1.05 20.45 9.11
N ASP A 118 -0.51 21.44 9.81
CA ASP A 118 0.07 22.64 9.21
C ASP A 118 1.55 22.75 9.62
N PRO A 119 2.54 22.59 8.72
CA PRO A 119 2.47 22.19 7.30
C PRO A 119 2.80 20.69 7.05
N GLU A 120 2.98 19.90 8.11
CA GLU A 120 3.54 18.54 8.00
C GLU A 120 2.55 17.43 8.38
N PHE A 121 2.82 16.22 7.91
CA PHE A 121 2.10 15.02 8.33
C PHE A 121 2.41 14.69 9.79
N ARG A 122 1.37 14.62 10.62
CA ARG A 122 1.44 14.13 12.00
C ARG A 122 0.97 12.68 12.08
N SER A 123 1.66 11.87 12.87
CA SER A 123 1.27 10.48 13.09
C SER A 123 0.01 10.38 13.94
N ILE A 124 -0.96 9.60 13.45
CA ILE A 124 -2.13 9.12 14.19
C ILE A 124 -2.11 7.59 14.33
N THR A 125 -0.94 7.00 14.09
CA THR A 125 -0.67 5.55 14.20
C THR A 125 -1.08 5.03 15.58
N GLY A 126 -1.69 3.85 15.63
CA GLY A 126 -2.00 3.17 16.90
C GLY A 126 -0.77 2.51 17.52
N ASN A 127 -0.89 2.02 18.75
CA ASN A 127 0.22 1.33 19.43
C ASN A 127 0.54 -0.04 18.80
N THR A 128 -0.40 -0.61 18.04
CA THR A 128 -0.25 -1.88 17.34
C THR A 128 -0.74 -1.76 15.91
N LYS A 129 -0.25 -2.62 15.00
CA LYS A 129 -0.78 -2.70 13.62
C LYS A 129 -2.30 -2.89 13.58
N HIS A 130 -2.83 -3.69 14.51
CA HIS A 130 -4.28 -3.93 14.60
C HIS A 130 -5.04 -2.66 14.99
N GLU A 131 -4.53 -1.90 15.95
CA GLU A 131 -5.10 -0.60 16.33
C GLU A 131 -5.01 0.40 15.18
N THR A 132 -3.86 0.51 14.50
CA THR A 132 -3.72 1.37 13.32
C THR A 132 -4.69 0.97 12.21
N GLN A 133 -4.84 -0.34 11.94
CA GLN A 133 -5.80 -0.84 10.96
C GLN A 133 -7.24 -0.48 11.33
N ARG A 134 -7.59 -0.54 12.62
CA ARG A 134 -8.91 -0.14 13.10
C ARG A 134 -9.15 1.34 12.82
N LYS A 135 -8.20 2.22 13.15
CA LYS A 135 -8.29 3.66 12.86
C LYS A 135 -8.46 3.95 11.37
N ILE A 136 -7.70 3.28 10.50
CA ILE A 136 -7.87 3.40 9.04
C ILE A 136 -9.30 3.02 8.63
N ASN A 137 -9.81 1.89 9.14
CA ASN A 137 -11.17 1.45 8.82
C ASN A 137 -12.25 2.39 9.36
N GLU A 138 -12.04 3.02 10.53
CA GLU A 138 -12.95 4.00 11.11
C GLU A 138 -12.99 5.28 10.28
N VAL A 139 -11.85 5.76 9.78
CA VAL A 139 -11.78 6.93 8.91
C VAL A 139 -12.45 6.66 7.56
N LEU A 140 -12.33 5.45 7.01
CA LEU A 140 -12.88 5.10 5.70
C LEU A 140 -14.38 4.73 5.69
N ARG A 141 -15.04 4.73 6.85
CA ARG A 141 -16.50 4.49 6.96
C ARG A 141 -17.29 5.76 6.61
#